data_AF-A0A2P4SUP0-F1
#
_entry.id   AF-A0A2P4SUP0-F1
#
_cell.length_a   1.000
_cell.length_b   1.000
_cell.length_c   1.000
_cell.angle_alpha   90.00
_cell.angle_beta   90.00
_cell.angle_gamma   90.00
#
_symmetry.space_group_name_H-M   'P 1'
#
loop_
_entity.id
_entity.type
_entity.pdbx_description
1 polymer ?
#
loop_
_entity_poly.entity_id
_entity_poly.type
_entity_poly.pdbx_seq_one_letter_code
_entity_poly.pdbx_strand_id
1 'polypeptide(L)'
;MREKAKKISVKQQYSCGILTKFGDRVFQAEKLARLSQKYPKAPYAEVAKLVRESKDIHKECCEGDMVECMDDMAEIMNHLCSKQDIFSSKIKGCCEKPIVERSQCVMEAEFDEKPADLPSLVEKYIEDKEVCKSFEAGHDEFLSEFVYEYSRRHPEFSTQLILRIAKGYESLLEKCCKTDNPAECYANAQEQLNQHIKETQDVVKTNCDLLNAHGKPDFLKSILIRYTKKMPQVPTDLLLETGKKMTAIGTKCCQLPEDRRMACSEGYLSIVIHDVCRRQETTPINDHVSQCCSGSYADRRPCFTAMGVDTKYVPPPFNPDMFSFDEKLCSAPAEEREVGQMKLLINLIKRKPQMTEEQIKTIADGFTAMVDKCCKQSDINTCFGEEGANLIVQSRATLGIGV
;
A
#
# COMPACT_ATOMS: atom_id res chain seq x y z
N MET A 1 10.93 -8.33 21.12
CA MET A 1 11.26 -6.89 21.10
C MET A 1 11.74 -6.38 19.74
N ARG A 2 12.72 -7.01 19.06
CA ARG A 2 13.29 -6.53 17.78
C ARG A 2 12.26 -6.30 16.65
N GLU A 3 11.33 -7.21 16.43
CA GLU A 3 10.31 -7.06 15.38
C GLU A 3 9.33 -5.92 15.66
N LYS A 4 9.01 -5.71 16.94
CA LYS A 4 8.11 -4.66 17.40
C LYS A 4 8.72 -3.28 17.16
N ALA A 5 9.99 -3.10 17.51
CA ALA A 5 10.73 -1.88 17.22
C ALA A 5 10.80 -1.59 15.72
N LYS A 6 11.04 -2.62 14.88
CA LYS A 6 11.00 -2.48 13.41
C LYS A 6 9.65 -1.99 12.91
N LYS A 7 8.53 -2.54 13.41
CA LYS A 7 7.18 -2.12 13.02
C LYS A 7 6.92 -0.65 13.36
N ILE A 8 7.32 -0.20 14.54
CA ILE A 8 7.17 1.19 14.98
C ILE A 8 8.02 2.10 14.09
N SER A 9 9.30 1.76 13.88
CA SER A 9 10.22 2.53 13.04
C SER A 9 9.69 2.71 11.62
N VAL A 10 9.16 1.65 11.00
CA VAL A 10 8.60 1.72 9.65
C VAL A 10 7.34 2.61 9.59
N LYS A 11 6.46 2.56 10.61
CA LYS A 11 5.30 3.45 10.69
C LYS A 11 5.69 4.92 10.90
N GLN A 12 6.72 5.17 11.70
CA GLN A 12 7.24 6.52 11.90
C GLN A 12 7.82 7.07 10.59
N GLN A 13 8.68 6.28 9.93
CA GLN A 13 9.24 6.66 8.62
C GLN A 13 8.15 6.94 7.59
N TYR A 14 7.09 6.14 7.56
CA TYR A 14 5.92 6.37 6.72
C TYR A 14 5.23 7.71 7.02
N SER A 15 5.01 8.00 8.29
CA SER A 15 4.37 9.24 8.76
C SER A 15 5.22 10.47 8.43
N CYS A 16 6.54 10.41 8.70
CA CYS A 16 7.50 11.44 8.26
C CYS A 16 7.49 11.62 6.76
N GLY A 17 7.44 10.52 6.01
CA GLY A 17 7.36 10.55 4.56
C GLY A 17 6.14 11.27 4.01
N ILE A 18 4.99 11.16 4.68
CA ILE A 18 3.79 11.93 4.31
C ILE A 18 4.03 13.42 4.57
N LEU A 19 4.49 13.79 5.77
CA LEU A 19 4.77 15.18 6.14
C LEU A 19 5.76 15.83 5.16
N THR A 20 6.93 15.21 4.96
CA THR A 20 8.01 15.78 4.14
C THR A 20 7.61 15.92 2.67
N LYS A 21 6.79 14.99 2.13
CA LYS A 21 6.51 14.97 0.69
C LYS A 21 5.18 15.61 0.29
N PHE A 22 4.19 15.60 1.19
CA PHE A 22 2.83 16.05 0.89
C PHE A 22 2.35 17.17 1.82
N GLY A 23 3.16 17.53 2.83
CA GLY A 23 2.91 18.64 3.73
C GLY A 23 1.85 18.36 4.79
N ASP A 24 1.70 19.36 5.66
CA ASP A 24 0.86 19.30 6.86
C ASP A 24 -0.60 19.01 6.55
N ARG A 25 -1.16 19.59 5.47
CA ARG A 25 -2.56 19.41 5.08
C ARG A 25 -2.90 17.94 4.83
N VAL A 26 -2.06 17.25 4.05
CA VAL A 26 -2.29 15.84 3.70
C VAL A 26 -2.05 14.93 4.89
N PHE A 27 -1.05 15.23 5.71
CA PHE A 27 -0.81 14.49 6.95
C PHE A 27 -1.99 14.61 7.91
N GLN A 28 -2.49 15.83 8.14
CA GLN A 28 -3.63 16.08 9.00
C GLN A 28 -4.88 15.38 8.49
N ALA A 29 -5.13 15.37 7.18
CA ALA A 29 -6.25 14.62 6.60
C ALA A 29 -6.14 13.10 6.85
N GLU A 30 -4.94 12.51 6.74
CA GLU A 30 -4.69 11.09 7.06
C GLU A 30 -4.97 10.79 8.53
N LYS A 31 -4.47 11.63 9.44
CA LYS A 31 -4.71 11.50 10.89
C LYS A 31 -6.17 11.71 11.23
N LEU A 32 -6.83 12.67 10.61
CA LEU A 32 -8.24 12.93 10.81
C LEU A 32 -9.08 11.72 10.40
N ALA A 33 -8.80 11.13 9.23
CA ALA A 33 -9.50 9.94 8.80
C ALA A 33 -9.32 8.80 9.81
N ARG A 34 -8.07 8.55 10.23
CA ARG A 34 -7.76 7.48 11.18
C ARG A 34 -8.38 7.69 12.56
N LEU A 35 -8.28 8.89 13.11
CA LEU A 35 -8.76 9.20 14.45
C LEU A 35 -10.29 9.26 14.50
N SER A 36 -10.93 9.71 13.42
CA SER A 36 -12.40 9.70 13.30
C SER A 36 -12.96 8.27 13.22
N GLN A 37 -12.26 7.35 12.56
CA GLN A 37 -12.60 5.91 12.59
C GLN A 37 -12.40 5.30 13.98
N LYS A 38 -11.33 5.69 14.68
CA LYS A 38 -10.97 5.13 16.00
C LYS A 38 -11.87 5.65 17.12
N TYR A 39 -12.22 6.93 17.06
CA TYR A 39 -13.03 7.65 18.05
C TYR A 39 -14.31 8.22 17.41
N PRO A 40 -15.17 7.37 16.82
CA PRO A 40 -16.29 7.83 16.00
C PRO A 40 -17.40 8.51 16.80
N LYS A 41 -17.37 8.45 18.14
CA LYS A 41 -18.30 9.14 19.05
C LYS A 41 -17.77 10.50 19.51
N ALA A 42 -16.47 10.76 19.39
CA ALA A 42 -15.86 12.01 19.82
C ALA A 42 -16.28 13.18 18.92
N PRO A 43 -16.58 14.36 19.46
CA PRO A 43 -16.90 15.54 18.65
C PRO A 43 -15.76 15.95 17.72
N TYR A 44 -16.10 16.53 16.56
CA TYR A 44 -15.12 17.00 15.56
C TYR A 44 -14.03 17.88 16.18
N ALA A 45 -14.40 18.83 17.05
CA ALA A 45 -13.44 19.74 17.68
C ALA A 45 -12.36 19.01 18.52
N GLU A 46 -12.73 17.94 19.22
CA GLU A 46 -11.78 17.13 20.00
C GLU A 46 -10.86 16.31 19.08
N VAL A 47 -11.41 15.72 18.01
CA VAL A 47 -10.62 14.97 17.03
C VAL A 47 -9.66 15.90 16.27
N ALA A 48 -10.15 17.06 15.81
CA ALA A 48 -9.36 18.06 15.11
C ALA A 48 -8.23 18.62 15.98
N LYS A 49 -8.46 18.75 17.29
CA LYS A 49 -7.41 19.11 18.26
C LYS A 49 -6.31 18.04 18.30
N LEU A 50 -6.67 16.77 18.46
CA LEU A 50 -5.71 15.66 18.44
C LEU A 50 -4.94 15.58 17.13
N VAL A 51 -5.57 15.88 16.00
CA VAL A 51 -4.91 15.90 14.68
C VAL A 51 -3.82 16.95 14.63
N ARG A 52 -4.10 18.17 15.12
CA ARG A 52 -3.12 19.25 15.16
C ARG A 52 -1.93 18.90 16.05
N GLU A 53 -2.20 18.48 17.29
CA GLU A 53 -1.17 18.03 18.24
C GLU A 53 -0.36 16.84 17.70
N SER A 54 -1.03 15.87 17.04
CA SER A 54 -0.35 14.74 16.39
C SER A 54 0.59 15.20 15.28
N LYS A 55 0.22 16.23 14.50
CA LYS A 55 1.07 16.81 13.46
C LYS A 55 2.29 17.52 14.05
N ASP A 56 2.12 18.27 15.14
CA ASP A 56 3.24 18.95 15.82
C ASP A 56 4.25 17.93 16.37
N ILE A 57 3.79 16.93 17.13
CA ILE A 57 4.63 15.82 17.62
C ILE A 57 5.38 15.14 16.47
N HIS A 58 4.69 14.77 15.39
CA HIS A 58 5.37 14.06 14.31
C HIS A 58 6.41 14.96 13.64
N LYS A 59 6.22 16.27 13.57
CA LYS A 59 7.21 17.20 13.03
C LYS A 59 8.49 17.18 13.87
N GLU A 60 8.38 17.36 15.18
CA GLU A 60 9.51 17.26 16.12
C GLU A 60 10.23 15.90 16.01
N CYS A 61 9.46 14.81 16.06
CA CYS A 61 10.01 13.46 15.98
C CYS A 61 10.74 13.21 14.65
N CYS A 62 10.26 13.79 13.54
CA CYS A 62 10.85 13.61 12.22
C CYS A 62 12.07 14.51 11.98
N GLU A 63 12.14 15.66 12.65
CA GLU A 63 13.28 16.58 12.65
C GLU A 63 14.40 16.13 13.61
N GLY A 64 14.06 15.23 14.54
CA GLY A 64 15.00 14.60 15.47
C GLY A 64 15.02 15.22 16.86
N ASP A 65 14.09 16.13 17.17
CA ASP A 65 13.89 16.64 18.54
C ASP A 65 13.13 15.60 19.37
N MET A 66 13.86 14.57 19.81
CA MET A 66 13.28 13.44 20.52
C MET A 66 12.87 13.77 21.96
N VAL A 67 13.33 14.89 22.54
CA VAL A 67 12.93 15.27 23.90
C VAL A 67 11.56 15.92 23.85
N GLU A 68 11.39 16.93 23.00
CA GLU A 68 10.10 17.61 22.78
C GLU A 68 9.05 16.61 22.27
N CYS A 69 9.39 15.83 21.25
CA CYS A 69 8.54 14.75 20.71
C CYS A 69 8.01 13.77 21.77
N MET A 70 8.82 13.42 22.78
CA MET A 70 8.40 12.49 23.84
C MET A 70 7.59 13.18 24.94
N ASP A 71 7.87 14.44 25.23
CA ASP A 71 7.12 15.25 26.19
C ASP A 71 5.69 15.52 25.67
N ASP A 72 5.58 16.03 24.44
CA ASP A 72 4.29 16.30 23.79
C ASP A 72 3.48 15.02 23.56
N MET A 73 4.14 13.90 23.26
CA MET A 73 3.48 12.58 23.21
C MET A 73 2.91 12.19 24.58
N ALA A 74 3.60 12.48 25.68
CA ALA A 74 3.07 12.24 27.01
C ALA A 74 1.85 13.12 27.32
N GLU A 75 1.91 14.40 26.93
CA GLU A 75 0.80 15.34 27.08
C GLU A 75 -0.43 14.88 26.30
N ILE A 76 -0.28 14.48 25.03
CA ILE A 76 -1.39 13.98 24.21
C ILE A 76 -2.05 12.74 24.84
N MET A 77 -1.25 11.86 25.44
CA MET A 77 -1.76 10.65 26.08
C MET A 77 -2.48 10.95 27.39
N ASN A 78 -1.97 11.92 28.16
CA ASN A 78 -2.65 12.43 29.35
C ASN A 78 -3.98 13.09 28.96
N HIS A 79 -4.01 13.89 27.89
CA HIS A 79 -5.22 14.52 27.37
C HIS A 79 -6.27 13.48 26.96
N LEU A 80 -5.90 12.50 26.14
CA LEU A 80 -6.75 11.37 25.74
C LEU A 80 -7.34 10.65 26.95
N CYS A 81 -6.51 10.36 27.96
CA CYS A 81 -6.95 9.64 29.16
C CYS A 81 -7.85 10.48 30.08
N SER A 82 -7.59 11.79 30.19
CA SER A 82 -8.45 12.71 30.94
C SER A 82 -9.87 12.82 30.37
N LYS A 83 -10.02 12.52 29.07
CA LYS A 83 -11.28 12.57 28.31
C LYS A 83 -11.64 11.20 27.71
N GLN A 84 -11.21 10.10 28.32
CA GLN A 84 -11.40 8.76 27.75
C GLN A 84 -12.87 8.41 27.47
N ASP A 85 -13.80 8.90 28.28
CA ASP A 85 -15.25 8.69 28.07
C ASP A 85 -15.80 9.43 26.85
N ILE A 86 -15.13 10.49 26.39
CA ILE A 86 -15.46 11.22 25.15
C ILE A 86 -14.85 10.50 23.95
N PHE A 87 -13.63 10.00 24.07
CA PHE A 87 -12.90 9.40 22.95
C PHE A 87 -13.29 7.95 22.69
N SER A 88 -13.09 7.07 23.68
CA SER A 88 -13.47 5.67 23.53
C SER A 88 -13.46 4.87 24.82
N SER A 89 -14.46 4.01 24.96
CA SER A 89 -14.47 2.97 25.98
C SER A 89 -13.30 1.97 25.85
N LYS A 90 -12.72 1.82 24.66
CA LYS A 90 -11.66 0.83 24.35
C LYS A 90 -10.28 1.24 24.88
N ILE A 91 -10.09 2.49 25.31
CA ILE A 91 -8.80 2.98 25.84
C ILE A 91 -8.73 3.00 27.37
N LYS A 92 -9.81 2.64 28.10
CA LYS A 92 -9.86 2.71 29.56
C LYS A 92 -8.72 1.93 30.25
N GLY A 93 -8.57 0.66 29.90
CA GLY A 93 -7.47 -0.17 30.41
C GLY A 93 -6.08 0.27 29.96
N CYS A 94 -5.97 1.09 28.91
CA CYS A 94 -4.69 1.67 28.49
C CYS A 94 -4.30 2.85 29.39
N CYS A 95 -5.26 3.63 29.85
CA CYS A 95 -5.02 4.82 30.68
C CYS A 95 -4.51 4.49 32.08
N GLU A 96 -4.78 3.29 32.56
CA GLU A 96 -4.24 2.75 33.82
C GLU A 96 -2.78 2.28 33.70
N LYS A 97 -2.23 2.20 32.47
CA LYS A 97 -0.86 1.74 32.24
C LYS A 97 0.18 2.84 32.51
N PRO A 98 1.43 2.45 32.83
CA PRO A 98 2.56 3.36 32.86
C PRO A 98 2.77 4.08 31.53
N ILE A 99 3.33 5.29 31.56
CA ILE A 99 3.46 6.20 30.41
C ILE A 99 4.06 5.53 29.16
N VAL A 100 5.12 4.72 29.33
CA VAL A 100 5.82 4.03 28.23
C VAL A 100 4.94 2.98 27.54
N GLU A 101 4.08 2.29 28.29
CA GLU A 101 3.17 1.27 27.75
C GLU A 101 1.84 1.87 27.27
N ARG A 102 1.43 2.99 27.88
CA ARG A 102 0.17 3.68 27.60
C ARG A 102 0.05 4.08 26.14
N SER A 103 1.06 4.77 25.60
CA SER A 103 1.03 5.27 24.22
C SER A 103 0.79 4.15 23.21
N GLN A 104 1.50 3.04 23.40
CA GLN A 104 1.35 1.91 22.51
C GLN A 104 -0.01 1.21 22.69
N CYS A 105 -0.46 1.01 23.92
CA CYS A 105 -1.78 0.42 24.18
C CYS A 105 -2.88 1.25 23.51
N VAL A 106 -2.86 2.57 23.66
CA VAL A 106 -3.83 3.49 23.02
C VAL A 106 -3.77 3.34 21.50
N MET A 107 -2.57 3.33 20.89
CA MET A 107 -2.42 3.16 19.45
C MET A 107 -2.97 1.81 18.94
N GLU A 108 -2.80 0.74 19.72
CA GLU A 108 -3.21 -0.63 19.36
C GLU A 108 -4.64 -0.99 19.76
N ALA A 109 -5.29 -0.17 20.59
CA ALA A 109 -6.69 -0.37 20.97
C ALA A 109 -7.61 -0.45 19.74
N GLU A 110 -8.62 -1.31 19.80
CA GLU A 110 -9.64 -1.43 18.76
C GLU A 110 -10.39 -0.10 18.56
N PHE A 111 -11.04 0.05 17.41
CA PHE A 111 -11.91 1.20 17.14
C PHE A 111 -13.16 1.10 18.03
N ASP A 112 -13.71 2.24 18.45
CA ASP A 112 -15.01 2.25 19.12
C ASP A 112 -16.13 1.90 18.13
N GLU A 113 -17.29 1.59 18.67
CA GLU A 113 -18.48 1.27 17.89
C GLU A 113 -18.98 2.50 17.14
N LYS A 114 -19.35 2.30 15.87
CA LYS A 114 -20.00 3.31 15.04
C LYS A 114 -21.30 3.80 15.72
N PRO A 115 -21.53 5.12 15.85
CA PRO A 115 -22.80 5.63 16.36
C PRO A 115 -23.98 5.24 15.45
N ALA A 116 -25.12 4.87 16.05
CA ALA A 116 -26.29 4.38 15.32
C ALA A 116 -27.05 5.49 14.56
N ASP A 117 -27.15 6.68 15.16
CA ASP A 117 -28.08 7.74 14.70
C ASP A 117 -27.34 8.94 14.07
N LEU A 118 -26.49 8.68 13.08
CA LEU A 118 -25.77 9.74 12.38
C LEU A 118 -26.60 10.35 11.25
N PRO A 119 -26.64 11.70 11.12
CA PRO A 119 -27.33 12.37 10.01
C PRO A 119 -26.82 11.93 8.63
N SER A 120 -27.69 12.04 7.61
CA SER A 120 -27.37 11.70 6.23
C SER A 120 -26.27 12.61 5.67
N LEU A 121 -25.24 12.00 5.08
CA LEU A 121 -24.22 12.77 4.35
C LEU A 121 -24.76 13.31 3.03
N VAL A 122 -25.72 12.62 2.42
CA VAL A 122 -26.31 13.05 1.14
C VAL A 122 -27.07 14.35 1.33
N GLU A 123 -27.88 14.44 2.39
CA GLU A 123 -28.63 15.65 2.71
C GLU A 123 -27.69 16.86 2.88
N LYS A 124 -26.59 16.69 3.63
CA LYS A 124 -25.64 17.79 3.94
C LYS A 124 -24.68 18.14 2.80
N TYR A 125 -24.14 17.14 2.11
CA TYR A 125 -23.02 17.30 1.16
C TYR A 125 -23.46 17.21 -0.32
N ILE A 126 -24.72 16.90 -0.60
CA ILE A 126 -25.22 16.79 -1.98
C ILE A 126 -26.55 17.54 -2.16
N GLU A 127 -27.52 17.41 -1.26
CA GLU A 127 -28.84 18.00 -1.47
C GLU A 127 -28.96 19.45 -0.96
N ASP A 128 -28.12 19.84 0.00
CA ASP A 128 -28.07 21.20 0.51
C ASP A 128 -27.63 22.20 -0.58
N LYS A 129 -28.46 23.23 -0.79
CA LYS A 129 -28.22 24.27 -1.80
C LYS A 129 -27.03 25.15 -1.46
N GLU A 130 -26.63 25.19 -0.19
CA GLU A 130 -25.52 26.00 0.31
C GLU A 130 -24.17 25.24 0.30
N VAL A 131 -24.09 24.04 -0.30
CA VAL A 131 -22.82 23.26 -0.40
C VAL A 131 -21.69 24.11 -0.99
N CYS A 132 -21.90 24.74 -2.15
CA CYS A 132 -20.87 25.55 -2.79
C CYS A 132 -20.48 26.78 -1.98
N LYS A 133 -21.46 27.45 -1.36
CA LYS A 133 -21.20 28.59 -0.49
C LYS A 133 -20.35 28.19 0.72
N SER A 134 -20.66 27.04 1.33
CA SER A 134 -19.90 26.53 2.48
C SER A 134 -18.50 26.10 2.09
N PHE A 135 -18.37 25.43 0.94
CA PHE A 135 -17.09 25.04 0.35
C PHE A 135 -16.20 26.26 0.01
N GLU A 136 -16.77 27.31 -0.59
CA GLU A 136 -16.03 28.52 -0.96
C GLU A 136 -15.67 29.39 0.26
N ALA A 137 -16.55 29.46 1.27
CA ALA A 137 -16.31 30.23 2.48
C ALA A 137 -15.20 29.64 3.36
N GLY A 138 -15.04 28.32 3.36
CA GLY A 138 -14.12 27.61 4.25
C GLY A 138 -13.64 26.28 3.68
N HIS A 139 -13.00 26.32 2.51
CA HIS A 139 -12.55 25.15 1.74
C HIS A 139 -11.98 24.00 2.56
N ASP A 140 -10.93 24.26 3.35
CA ASP A 140 -10.26 23.23 4.13
C ASP A 140 -11.06 22.79 5.35
N GLU A 141 -11.83 23.69 5.98
CA GLU A 141 -12.70 23.36 7.10
C GLU A 141 -13.86 22.46 6.67
N PHE A 142 -14.49 22.79 5.55
CA PHE A 142 -15.57 22.03 4.94
C PHE A 142 -15.11 20.62 4.54
N LEU A 143 -13.95 20.50 3.89
CA LEU A 143 -13.39 19.19 3.51
C LEU A 143 -12.92 18.39 4.73
N SER A 144 -12.38 19.05 5.75
CA SER A 144 -12.00 18.41 7.01
C SER A 144 -13.23 17.84 7.72
N GLU A 145 -14.32 18.58 7.79
CA GLU A 145 -15.59 18.07 8.34
C GLU A 145 -16.13 16.90 7.50
N PHE A 146 -16.08 16.98 6.17
CA PHE A 146 -16.45 15.88 5.29
C PHE A 146 -15.62 14.62 5.57
N VAL A 147 -14.29 14.75 5.68
CA VAL A 147 -13.41 13.63 6.02
C VAL A 147 -13.77 13.04 7.38
N TYR A 148 -13.99 13.87 8.40
CA TYR A 148 -14.41 13.43 9.73
C TYR A 148 -15.72 12.65 9.69
N GLU A 149 -16.77 13.22 9.08
CA GLU A 149 -18.10 12.61 9.02
C GLU A 149 -18.10 11.32 8.16
N TYR A 150 -17.39 11.31 7.04
CA TYR A 150 -17.27 10.10 6.21
C TYR A 150 -16.50 9.00 6.96
N SER A 151 -15.36 9.35 7.58
CA SER A 151 -14.50 8.38 8.27
C SER A 151 -15.17 7.70 9.45
N ARG A 152 -15.84 8.45 10.32
CA ARG A 152 -16.52 7.88 11.50
C ARG A 152 -17.69 6.95 11.15
N ARG A 153 -18.21 7.03 9.92
CA ARG A 153 -19.25 6.14 9.39
C ARG A 153 -18.70 4.88 8.73
N HIS A 154 -17.42 4.87 8.38
CA HIS A 154 -16.81 3.84 7.54
C HIS A 154 -15.50 3.27 8.13
N PRO A 155 -15.54 2.61 9.31
CA PRO A 155 -14.36 1.95 9.89
C PRO A 155 -13.82 0.78 9.03
N GLU A 156 -14.63 0.24 8.12
CA GLU A 156 -14.28 -0.82 7.18
C GLU A 156 -13.37 -0.34 6.03
N PHE A 157 -13.41 0.96 5.72
CA PHE A 157 -12.58 1.54 4.67
C PHE A 157 -11.17 1.85 5.15
N SER A 158 -10.20 1.82 4.24
CA SER A 158 -8.88 2.33 4.54
C SER A 158 -8.90 3.86 4.61
N THR A 159 -7.97 4.45 5.36
CA THR A 159 -7.77 5.91 5.37
C THR A 159 -7.43 6.43 3.97
N GLN A 160 -6.68 5.63 3.21
CA GLN A 160 -6.30 5.92 1.83
C GLN A 160 -7.51 6.08 0.90
N LEU A 161 -8.49 5.17 0.98
CA LEU A 161 -9.73 5.24 0.20
C LEU A 161 -10.57 6.45 0.62
N ILE A 162 -10.69 6.71 1.92
CA ILE A 162 -11.43 7.88 2.40
C ILE A 162 -10.83 9.18 1.84
N LEU A 163 -9.51 9.32 1.87
CA LEU A 163 -8.84 10.48 1.29
C LEU A 163 -9.03 10.58 -0.23
N ARG A 164 -9.11 9.44 -0.93
CA ARG A 164 -9.43 9.41 -2.36
C ARG A 164 -10.85 9.88 -2.65
N ILE A 165 -11.81 9.48 -1.82
CA ILE A 165 -13.19 9.96 -1.90
C ILE A 165 -13.25 11.46 -1.62
N ALA A 166 -12.60 11.95 -0.56
CA ALA A 166 -12.56 13.37 -0.22
C ALA A 166 -11.92 14.21 -1.33
N LYS A 167 -10.81 13.75 -1.92
CA LYS A 167 -10.17 14.40 -3.06
C LYS A 167 -11.06 14.39 -4.31
N GLY A 168 -11.73 13.28 -4.60
CA GLY A 168 -12.67 13.19 -5.71
C GLY A 168 -13.83 14.17 -5.55
N TYR A 169 -14.33 14.33 -4.32
CA TYR A 169 -15.39 15.27 -3.98
C TYR A 169 -14.92 16.73 -4.07
N GLU A 170 -13.73 17.03 -3.53
CA GLU A 170 -13.05 18.33 -3.68
C GLU A 170 -12.94 18.73 -5.16
N SER A 171 -12.38 17.85 -6.01
CA SER A 171 -12.26 18.12 -7.45
C SER A 171 -13.60 18.27 -8.17
N LEU A 172 -14.63 17.54 -7.72
CA LEU A 172 -15.98 17.69 -8.25
C LEU A 172 -16.56 19.07 -7.91
N LEU A 173 -16.44 19.52 -6.65
CA LEU A 173 -16.93 20.83 -6.23
C LEU A 173 -16.13 21.98 -6.86
N GLU A 174 -14.80 21.87 -6.95
CA GLU A 174 -13.95 22.85 -7.64
C GLU A 174 -14.37 23.11 -9.09
N LYS A 175 -14.95 22.10 -9.74
CA LYS A 175 -15.53 22.17 -11.08
C LYS A 175 -16.98 22.66 -11.04
N CYS A 176 -17.83 22.02 -10.25
CA CYS A 176 -19.28 22.22 -10.28
C CYS A 176 -19.74 23.54 -9.66
N CYS A 177 -19.05 24.05 -8.64
CA CYS A 177 -19.41 25.34 -8.02
C CYS A 177 -19.20 26.55 -8.95
N LYS A 178 -18.51 26.34 -10.09
CA LYS A 178 -18.28 27.37 -11.11
C LYS A 178 -19.24 27.26 -12.31
N THR A 179 -20.20 26.35 -12.30
CA THR A 179 -21.19 26.20 -13.38
C THR A 179 -22.44 27.01 -13.08
N ASP A 180 -23.28 27.24 -14.10
CA ASP A 180 -24.55 27.97 -13.94
C ASP A 180 -25.54 27.22 -13.03
N ASN A 181 -25.45 25.88 -12.98
CA ASN A 181 -26.28 25.01 -12.14
C ASN A 181 -25.39 24.06 -11.30
N PRO A 182 -24.81 24.52 -10.18
CA PRO A 182 -23.90 23.70 -9.38
C PRO A 182 -24.54 22.42 -8.84
N ALA A 183 -25.76 22.53 -8.29
CA ALA A 183 -26.47 21.40 -7.70
C ALA A 183 -26.75 20.27 -8.69
N GLU A 184 -27.09 20.61 -9.94
CA GLU A 184 -27.26 19.61 -11.00
C GLU A 184 -25.91 18.96 -11.38
N CYS A 185 -24.82 19.73 -11.38
CA CYS A 185 -23.49 19.24 -11.73
C CYS A 185 -22.95 18.21 -10.72
N TYR A 186 -23.10 18.44 -9.41
CA TYR A 186 -22.64 17.51 -8.38
C TYR A 186 -23.71 16.53 -7.89
N ALA A 187 -24.91 16.51 -8.47
CA ALA A 187 -26.01 15.62 -8.06
C ALA A 187 -25.61 14.13 -8.06
N ASN A 188 -24.76 13.71 -9.02
CA ASN A 188 -24.27 12.33 -9.13
C ASN A 188 -22.96 12.08 -8.36
N ALA A 189 -22.59 12.96 -7.41
CA ALA A 189 -21.37 12.81 -6.61
C ALA A 189 -21.28 11.42 -5.97
N GLN A 190 -22.37 10.92 -5.38
CA GLN A 190 -22.37 9.62 -4.71
C GLN A 190 -22.02 8.48 -5.68
N GLU A 191 -22.57 8.47 -6.89
CA GLU A 191 -22.26 7.46 -7.91
C GLU A 191 -20.79 7.52 -8.32
N GLN A 192 -20.26 8.72 -8.59
CA GLN A 192 -18.87 8.93 -8.97
C GLN A 192 -17.90 8.47 -7.86
N LEU A 193 -18.19 8.84 -6.62
CA LEU A 193 -17.36 8.49 -5.46
C LEU A 193 -17.42 6.99 -5.15
N ASN A 194 -18.57 6.33 -5.36
CA ASN A 194 -18.73 4.88 -5.21
C ASN A 194 -17.84 4.08 -6.17
N GLN A 195 -17.42 4.66 -7.31
CA GLN A 195 -16.48 3.99 -8.22
C GLN A 195 -15.11 3.75 -7.56
N HIS A 196 -14.65 4.65 -6.68
CA HIS A 196 -13.42 4.44 -5.92
C HIS A 196 -13.53 3.28 -4.93
N ILE A 197 -14.70 3.14 -4.30
CA ILE A 197 -14.99 2.03 -3.39
C ILE A 197 -14.96 0.72 -4.17
N LYS A 198 -15.71 0.64 -5.28
CA LYS A 198 -15.80 -0.54 -6.12
C LYS A 198 -14.43 -0.97 -6.65
N GLU A 199 -13.64 -0.06 -7.21
CA GLU A 199 -12.30 -0.38 -7.71
C GLU A 199 -11.41 -0.94 -6.60
N THR A 200 -11.48 -0.37 -5.39
CA THR A 200 -10.68 -0.84 -4.25
C THR A 200 -11.13 -2.22 -3.78
N GLN A 201 -12.45 -2.46 -3.72
CA GLN A 201 -13.02 -3.77 -3.41
C GLN A 201 -12.60 -4.83 -4.44
N ASP A 202 -12.69 -4.51 -5.72
CA ASP A 202 -12.33 -5.41 -6.82
C ASP A 202 -10.85 -5.79 -6.77
N VAL A 203 -9.96 -4.83 -6.48
CA VAL A 203 -8.53 -5.09 -6.30
C VAL A 203 -8.28 -6.01 -5.10
N VAL A 204 -8.88 -5.74 -3.94
CA VAL A 204 -8.69 -6.57 -2.74
C VAL A 204 -9.23 -7.98 -2.98
N LYS A 205 -10.44 -8.09 -3.53
CA LYS A 205 -11.09 -9.36 -3.87
C LYS A 205 -10.23 -10.18 -4.82
N THR A 206 -9.85 -9.61 -5.96
CA THR A 206 -9.04 -10.29 -6.99
C THR A 206 -7.73 -10.85 -6.42
N ASN A 207 -7.01 -10.06 -5.60
CA ASN A 207 -5.75 -10.52 -5.04
C ASN A 207 -5.94 -11.57 -3.92
N CYS A 208 -7.01 -11.46 -3.12
CA CYS A 208 -7.32 -12.48 -2.13
C CYS A 208 -7.81 -13.79 -2.76
N ASP A 209 -8.62 -13.72 -3.81
CA ASP A 209 -9.08 -14.90 -4.56
C ASP A 209 -7.90 -15.62 -5.23
N LEU A 210 -6.98 -14.86 -5.85
CA LEU A 210 -5.74 -15.41 -6.41
C LEU A 210 -4.89 -16.13 -5.34
N LEU A 211 -4.72 -15.51 -4.16
CA LEU A 211 -3.96 -16.11 -3.06
C LEU A 211 -4.65 -17.37 -2.49
N ASN A 212 -5.98 -17.34 -2.34
CA ASN A 212 -6.75 -18.45 -1.79
C ASN A 212 -6.81 -19.65 -2.76
N ALA A 213 -6.90 -19.39 -4.07
CA ALA A 213 -7.00 -20.43 -5.09
C ALA A 213 -5.64 -21.10 -5.39
N HIS A 214 -4.55 -20.34 -5.38
CA HIS A 214 -3.24 -20.83 -5.85
C HIS A 214 -2.14 -20.86 -4.78
N GLY A 215 -2.41 -20.29 -3.60
CA GLY A 215 -1.46 -20.28 -2.49
C GLY A 215 -0.35 -19.22 -2.62
N LYS A 216 0.52 -19.18 -1.60
CA LYS A 216 1.54 -18.14 -1.45
C LYS A 216 2.60 -18.10 -2.57
N PRO A 217 3.14 -19.25 -3.04
CA PRO A 217 4.18 -19.23 -4.06
C PRO A 217 3.69 -18.64 -5.38
N ASP A 218 2.50 -19.03 -5.84
CA ASP A 218 1.91 -18.52 -7.07
C ASP A 218 1.48 -17.06 -6.92
N PHE A 219 0.94 -16.67 -5.76
CA PHE A 219 0.64 -15.26 -5.50
C PHE A 219 1.90 -14.38 -5.55
N LEU A 220 3.01 -14.83 -4.95
CA LEU A 220 4.31 -14.16 -5.05
C LEU A 220 4.76 -14.08 -6.51
N LYS A 221 4.69 -15.19 -7.26
CA LYS A 221 5.03 -15.24 -8.69
C LYS A 221 4.27 -14.18 -9.48
N SER A 222 2.94 -14.08 -9.31
CA SER A 222 2.10 -13.09 -9.98
C SER A 222 2.49 -11.65 -9.62
N ILE A 223 2.82 -11.37 -8.36
CA ILE A 223 3.32 -10.05 -7.94
C ILE A 223 4.65 -9.73 -8.62
N LEU A 224 5.59 -10.67 -8.63
CA LEU A 224 6.90 -10.47 -9.23
C LEU A 224 6.80 -10.25 -10.74
N ILE A 225 5.93 -11.00 -11.43
CA ILE A 225 5.66 -10.76 -12.85
C ILE A 225 5.14 -9.34 -13.05
N ARG A 226 4.08 -8.97 -12.33
CA ARG A 226 3.42 -7.67 -12.46
C ARG A 226 4.37 -6.51 -12.21
N TYR A 227 5.14 -6.54 -11.12
CA TYR A 227 5.99 -5.43 -10.74
C TYR A 227 7.34 -5.42 -11.45
N THR A 228 7.89 -6.56 -11.87
CA THR A 228 9.09 -6.55 -12.72
C THR A 228 8.80 -5.91 -14.07
N LYS A 229 7.59 -6.13 -14.63
CA LYS A 229 7.15 -5.46 -15.86
C LYS A 229 7.03 -3.94 -15.71
N LYS A 230 6.49 -3.49 -14.57
CA LYS A 230 6.25 -2.06 -14.28
C LYS A 230 7.53 -1.29 -13.93
N MET A 231 8.49 -1.96 -13.30
CA MET A 231 9.71 -1.33 -12.78
C MET A 231 10.94 -2.26 -12.94
N PRO A 232 11.32 -2.60 -14.19
CA PRO A 232 12.40 -3.54 -14.47
C PRO A 232 13.80 -3.04 -14.05
N GLN A 233 13.95 -1.74 -13.76
CA GLN A 233 15.19 -1.13 -13.26
C GLN A 233 15.49 -1.53 -11.81
N VAL A 234 14.48 -1.92 -11.03
CA VAL A 234 14.65 -2.27 -9.61
C VAL A 234 15.53 -3.52 -9.48
N PRO A 235 16.55 -3.53 -8.61
CA PRO A 235 17.39 -4.72 -8.39
C PRO A 235 16.59 -5.99 -8.08
N THR A 236 17.07 -7.14 -8.55
CA THR A 236 16.32 -8.41 -8.48
C THR A 236 16.00 -8.83 -7.05
N ASP A 237 16.97 -8.72 -6.13
CA ASP A 237 16.74 -9.03 -4.71
C ASP A 237 15.71 -8.11 -4.07
N LEU A 238 15.67 -6.85 -4.48
CA LEU A 238 14.72 -5.87 -3.97
C LEU A 238 13.30 -6.11 -4.51
N LEU A 239 13.15 -6.48 -5.79
CA LEU A 239 11.86 -6.92 -6.33
C LEU A 239 11.34 -8.12 -5.56
N LEU A 240 12.21 -9.09 -5.27
CA LEU A 240 11.86 -10.28 -4.49
C LEU A 240 11.46 -9.92 -3.05
N GLU A 241 12.23 -9.07 -2.37
CA GLU A 241 11.92 -8.61 -1.01
C GLU A 241 10.57 -7.87 -0.97
N THR A 242 10.34 -6.97 -1.93
CA THR A 242 9.08 -6.21 -2.06
C THR A 242 7.91 -7.14 -2.34
N GLY A 243 8.07 -8.10 -3.25
CA GLY A 243 7.07 -9.11 -3.54
C GLY A 243 6.72 -9.94 -2.30
N LYS A 244 7.73 -10.40 -1.54
CA LYS A 244 7.51 -11.13 -0.28
C LYS A 244 6.77 -10.29 0.76
N LYS A 245 7.08 -8.99 0.89
CA LYS A 245 6.31 -8.06 1.76
C LYS A 245 4.85 -8.01 1.34
N MET A 246 4.56 -7.87 0.04
CA MET A 246 3.19 -7.86 -0.49
C MET A 246 2.45 -9.20 -0.29
N THR A 247 3.13 -10.33 -0.50
CA THR A 247 2.58 -11.68 -0.21
C THR A 247 2.25 -11.85 1.28
N ALA A 248 3.09 -11.32 2.18
CA ALA A 248 2.84 -11.35 3.61
C ALA A 248 1.61 -10.50 4.00
N ILE A 249 1.37 -9.38 3.32
CA ILE A 249 0.15 -8.58 3.47
C ILE A 249 -1.07 -9.41 3.07
N GLY A 250 -1.05 -10.04 1.90
CA GLY A 250 -2.15 -10.91 1.44
C GLY A 250 -2.43 -12.03 2.45
N THR A 251 -1.39 -12.74 2.89
CA THR A 251 -1.50 -13.82 3.89
C THR A 251 -2.14 -13.33 5.19
N LYS A 252 -1.79 -12.13 5.64
CA LYS A 252 -2.31 -11.55 6.87
C LYS A 252 -3.75 -11.07 6.72
N CYS A 253 -4.05 -10.35 5.65
CA CYS A 253 -5.29 -9.61 5.52
C CYS A 253 -6.42 -10.42 4.88
N CYS A 254 -6.14 -11.33 3.96
CA CYS A 254 -7.19 -12.11 3.27
C CYS A 254 -7.90 -13.14 4.17
N GLN A 255 -7.28 -13.48 5.31
CA GLN A 255 -7.88 -14.35 6.33
C GLN A 255 -8.86 -13.61 7.26
N LEU A 256 -8.91 -12.27 7.18
CA LEU A 256 -9.85 -11.47 7.96
C LEU A 256 -11.26 -11.53 7.34
N PRO A 257 -12.29 -11.20 8.14
CA PRO A 257 -13.63 -10.88 7.64
C PRO A 257 -13.56 -9.84 6.51
N GLU A 258 -14.47 -9.93 5.53
CA GLU A 258 -14.43 -9.16 4.28
C GLU A 258 -14.35 -7.64 4.50
N ASP A 259 -15.11 -7.14 5.46
CA ASP A 259 -15.14 -5.74 5.93
C ASP A 259 -13.83 -5.26 6.55
N ARG A 260 -12.92 -6.17 6.95
CA ARG A 260 -11.60 -5.82 7.52
C ARG A 260 -10.45 -5.96 6.52
N ARG A 261 -10.68 -6.62 5.37
CA ARG A 261 -9.61 -6.91 4.40
C ARG A 261 -9.04 -5.65 3.75
N MET A 262 -9.91 -4.71 3.39
CA MET A 262 -9.53 -3.48 2.70
C MET A 262 -8.64 -2.60 3.60
N ALA A 263 -9.14 -2.22 4.77
CA ALA A 263 -8.39 -1.41 5.73
C ALA A 263 -7.04 -2.06 6.12
N CYS A 264 -7.01 -3.39 6.30
CA CYS A 264 -5.77 -4.13 6.56
C CYS A 264 -4.79 -4.04 5.39
N SER A 265 -5.23 -4.45 4.19
CA SER A 265 -4.33 -4.62 3.04
C SER A 265 -3.78 -3.29 2.54
N GLU A 266 -4.62 -2.27 2.36
CA GLU A 266 -4.18 -0.97 1.84
C GLU A 266 -3.30 -0.24 2.87
N GLY A 267 -3.59 -0.35 4.17
CA GLY A 267 -2.77 0.24 5.22
C GLY A 267 -1.32 -0.29 5.22
N TYR A 268 -1.12 -1.60 5.07
CA TYR A 268 0.25 -2.15 4.93
C TYR A 268 0.85 -1.90 3.54
N LEU A 269 0.04 -1.90 2.49
CA LEU A 269 0.53 -1.67 1.14
C LEU A 269 1.03 -0.24 0.96
N SER A 270 0.39 0.77 1.55
CA SER A 270 0.88 2.16 1.48
C SER A 270 2.26 2.32 2.10
N ILE A 271 2.59 1.54 3.13
CA ILE A 271 3.94 1.48 3.71
C ILE A 271 4.95 0.88 2.72
N VAL A 272 4.58 -0.19 2.02
CA VAL A 272 5.45 -0.81 0.99
C VAL A 272 5.66 0.13 -0.18
N ILE A 273 4.60 0.80 -0.66
CA ILE A 273 4.68 1.82 -1.71
C ILE A 273 5.59 2.96 -1.26
N HIS A 274 5.51 3.38 0.00
CA HIS A 274 6.38 4.41 0.52
C HIS A 274 7.85 4.00 0.56
N ASP A 275 8.20 2.75 0.89
CA ASP A 275 9.58 2.24 0.78
C ASP A 275 10.09 2.33 -0.67
N VAL A 276 9.25 1.97 -1.66
CA VAL A 276 9.58 2.14 -3.09
C VAL A 276 9.81 3.62 -3.42
N CYS A 277 8.94 4.53 -2.95
CA CYS A 277 9.07 5.96 -3.22
C CYS A 277 10.29 6.60 -2.56
N ARG A 278 10.66 6.20 -1.33
CA ARG A 278 11.90 6.67 -0.71
C ARG A 278 13.13 6.26 -1.51
N ARG A 279 13.13 5.06 -2.07
CA ARG A 279 14.22 4.57 -2.91
C ARG A 279 14.27 5.29 -4.25
N GLN A 280 13.12 5.60 -4.85
CA GLN A 280 13.03 6.41 -6.07
C GLN A 280 13.75 7.75 -5.93
N GLU A 281 13.73 8.36 -4.75
CA GLU A 281 14.39 9.65 -4.49
C GLU A 281 15.92 9.55 -4.47
N THR A 282 16.47 8.43 -4.01
CA THR A 282 17.93 8.22 -3.91
C THR A 282 18.50 7.48 -5.12
N THR A 283 17.68 6.68 -5.78
CA THR A 283 18.05 5.83 -6.92
C THR A 283 16.85 5.78 -7.87
N PRO A 284 16.79 6.70 -8.84
CA PRO A 284 15.67 6.79 -9.77
C PRO A 284 15.40 5.46 -10.49
N ILE A 285 14.15 5.00 -10.45
CA ILE A 285 13.67 3.75 -11.04
C ILE A 285 13.16 4.05 -12.46
N ASN A 286 12.07 4.80 -12.59
CA ASN A 286 11.55 5.30 -13.87
C ASN A 286 10.56 6.47 -13.66
N ASP A 287 10.13 7.09 -14.76
CA ASP A 287 9.22 8.25 -14.75
C ASP A 287 7.84 7.92 -14.20
N HIS A 288 7.32 6.71 -14.45
CA HIS A 288 6.02 6.27 -13.95
C HIS A 288 6.03 6.15 -12.42
N VAL A 289 7.08 5.55 -11.84
CA VAL A 289 7.26 5.47 -10.39
C VAL A 289 7.44 6.87 -9.82
N SER A 290 8.25 7.73 -10.46
CA SER A 290 8.39 9.13 -10.04
C SER A 290 7.03 9.83 -9.96
N GLN A 291 6.23 9.73 -11.02
CA GLN A 291 4.89 10.33 -11.10
C GLN A 291 3.95 9.80 -10.01
N CYS A 292 3.92 8.48 -9.79
CA CYS A 292 3.08 7.90 -8.74
C CYS A 292 3.56 8.27 -7.32
N CYS A 293 4.86 8.49 -7.13
CA CYS A 293 5.44 8.85 -5.84
C CYS A 293 5.32 10.33 -5.50
N SER A 294 5.38 11.23 -6.49
CA SER A 294 5.29 12.68 -6.28
C SER A 294 3.91 13.26 -6.56
N GLY A 295 2.99 12.47 -7.13
CA GLY A 295 1.64 12.90 -7.48
C GLY A 295 0.72 13.05 -6.27
N SER A 296 -0.45 12.41 -6.32
CA SER A 296 -1.43 12.48 -5.23
C SER A 296 -1.15 11.43 -4.16
N TYR A 297 -1.10 11.82 -2.87
CA TYR A 297 -1.03 10.83 -1.79
C TYR A 297 -2.21 9.87 -1.86
N ALA A 298 -3.43 10.42 -1.99
CA ALA A 298 -4.68 9.67 -2.08
C ALA A 298 -4.68 8.60 -3.19
N ASP A 299 -4.02 8.90 -4.31
CA ASP A 299 -4.02 8.06 -5.52
C ASP A 299 -2.74 7.23 -5.71
N ARG A 300 -1.81 7.18 -4.74
CA ARG A 300 -0.55 6.43 -4.94
C ARG A 300 -0.82 4.98 -5.29
N ARG A 301 -1.61 4.26 -4.48
CA ARG A 301 -1.93 2.84 -4.73
C ARG A 301 -2.58 2.63 -6.11
N PRO A 302 -3.69 3.30 -6.49
CA PRO A 302 -4.26 3.11 -7.82
C PRO A 302 -3.32 3.52 -8.96
N CYS A 303 -2.47 4.54 -8.76
CA CYS A 303 -1.43 4.88 -9.74
C CYS A 303 -0.45 3.72 -9.98
N PHE A 304 0.08 3.12 -8.91
CA PHE A 304 0.96 1.95 -9.03
C PHE A 304 0.26 0.75 -9.70
N THR A 305 -1.02 0.52 -9.37
CA THR A 305 -1.85 -0.52 -9.99
C THR A 305 -2.02 -0.28 -11.50
N ALA A 306 -2.23 0.97 -11.92
CA ALA A 306 -2.46 1.35 -13.31
C ALA A 306 -1.19 1.38 -14.19
N MET A 307 0.01 1.38 -13.61
CA MET A 307 1.26 1.43 -14.40
C MET A 307 1.31 0.33 -15.48
N GLY A 308 1.71 0.69 -16.69
CA GLY A 308 1.97 -0.27 -17.76
C GLY A 308 3.35 -0.91 -17.64
N VAL A 309 3.75 -1.62 -18.70
CA VAL A 309 5.15 -1.98 -18.91
C VAL A 309 5.95 -0.71 -19.18
N ASP A 310 7.13 -0.58 -18.59
CA ASP A 310 8.02 0.54 -18.90
C ASP A 310 8.58 0.40 -20.32
N THR A 311 8.12 1.25 -21.23
CA THR A 311 8.53 1.25 -22.64
C THR A 311 9.87 1.92 -22.89
N LYS A 312 10.38 2.70 -21.93
CA LYS A 312 11.70 3.36 -22.01
C LYS A 312 12.82 2.46 -21.50
N TYR A 313 12.48 1.37 -20.82
CA TYR A 313 13.47 0.43 -20.32
C TYR A 313 14.18 -0.27 -21.48
N VAL A 314 15.52 -0.19 -21.48
CA VAL A 314 16.37 -0.92 -22.41
C VAL A 314 16.85 -2.20 -21.73
N PRO A 315 16.40 -3.39 -22.17
CA PRO A 315 16.84 -4.64 -21.59
C PRO A 315 18.36 -4.81 -21.72
N PRO A 316 19.04 -5.29 -20.66
CA PRO A 316 20.44 -5.66 -20.78
C PRO A 316 20.59 -6.79 -21.80
N PRO A 317 21.77 -6.94 -22.43
CA PRO A 317 22.05 -8.07 -23.28
C PRO A 317 21.82 -9.38 -22.52
N PHE A 318 21.37 -10.40 -23.24
CA PHE A 318 21.22 -11.72 -22.66
C PHE A 318 22.59 -12.24 -22.23
N ASN A 319 22.78 -12.46 -20.93
CA ASN A 319 24.01 -13.00 -20.37
C ASN A 319 23.72 -14.41 -19.83
N PRO A 320 24.26 -15.50 -20.43
CA PRO A 320 24.10 -16.86 -19.92
C PRO A 320 24.46 -17.03 -18.44
N ASP A 321 25.43 -16.28 -17.93
CA ASP A 321 25.94 -16.41 -16.54
C ASP A 321 24.91 -15.97 -15.48
N MET A 322 23.84 -15.27 -15.89
CA MET A 322 22.72 -14.96 -14.99
C MET A 322 21.89 -16.21 -14.63
N PHE A 323 22.06 -17.29 -15.39
CA PHE A 323 21.46 -18.60 -15.18
C PHE A 323 22.52 -19.49 -14.53
N SER A 324 22.49 -19.59 -13.21
CA SER A 324 23.36 -20.53 -12.50
C SER A 324 22.59 -21.83 -12.30
N PHE A 325 22.98 -22.85 -13.06
CA PHE A 325 22.48 -24.21 -12.92
C PHE A 325 23.60 -25.06 -12.33
N ASP A 326 23.52 -25.32 -11.03
CA ASP A 326 24.50 -26.14 -10.31
C ASP A 326 23.79 -27.19 -9.45
N GLU A 327 24.56 -28.09 -8.85
CA GLU A 327 24.07 -29.15 -7.97
C GLU A 327 23.24 -28.66 -6.76
N LYS A 328 23.31 -27.36 -6.40
CA LYS A 328 22.47 -26.80 -5.34
C LYS A 328 21.01 -26.79 -5.73
N LEU A 329 20.68 -26.77 -7.02
CA LEU A 329 19.30 -26.95 -7.48
C LEU A 329 18.71 -28.31 -7.06
N CYS A 330 19.55 -29.31 -6.76
CA CYS A 330 19.13 -30.62 -6.29
C CYS A 330 19.19 -30.76 -4.77
N SER A 331 20.20 -30.16 -4.14
CA SER A 331 20.53 -30.38 -2.73
C SER A 331 20.04 -29.26 -1.78
N ALA A 332 19.72 -28.08 -2.31
CA ALA A 332 19.31 -26.94 -1.49
C ALA A 332 17.93 -27.17 -0.83
N PRO A 333 17.69 -26.58 0.35
CA PRO A 333 16.37 -26.55 0.96
C PRO A 333 15.30 -26.03 -0.02
N ALA A 334 14.07 -26.51 0.10
CA ALA A 334 12.98 -26.13 -0.80
C ALA A 334 12.81 -24.60 -0.92
N GLU A 335 12.94 -23.88 0.20
CA GLU A 335 12.84 -22.41 0.24
C GLU A 335 13.94 -21.71 -0.57
N GLU A 336 15.16 -22.24 -0.57
CA GLU A 336 16.27 -21.68 -1.35
C GLU A 336 16.06 -21.93 -2.85
N ARG A 337 15.54 -23.12 -3.20
CA ARG A 337 15.17 -23.46 -4.58
C ARG A 337 14.07 -22.54 -5.12
N GLU A 338 13.02 -22.29 -4.33
CA GLU A 338 11.97 -21.33 -4.68
C GLU A 338 12.52 -19.91 -4.88
N VAL A 339 13.43 -19.46 -4.01
CA VAL A 339 14.10 -18.15 -4.17
C VAL A 339 14.88 -18.09 -5.48
N GLY A 340 15.63 -19.13 -5.83
CA GLY A 340 16.34 -19.23 -7.10
C GLY A 340 15.41 -19.11 -8.30
N GLN A 341 14.29 -19.85 -8.29
CA GLN A 341 13.26 -19.80 -9.34
C GLN A 341 12.65 -18.40 -9.51
N MET A 342 12.34 -17.72 -8.40
CA MET A 342 11.79 -16.37 -8.45
C MET A 342 12.79 -15.34 -8.98
N LYS A 343 14.08 -15.45 -8.60
CA LYS A 343 15.15 -14.60 -9.13
C LYS A 343 15.32 -14.81 -10.63
N LEU A 344 15.33 -16.06 -11.07
CA LEU A 344 15.38 -16.44 -12.47
C LEU A 344 14.23 -15.81 -13.27
N LEU A 345 13.00 -15.92 -12.75
CA LEU A 345 11.81 -15.34 -13.38
C LEU A 345 11.91 -13.81 -13.51
N ILE A 346 12.23 -13.10 -12.43
CA ILE A 346 12.45 -11.63 -12.46
C ILE A 346 13.49 -11.29 -13.53
N ASN A 347 14.57 -12.06 -13.54
CA ASN A 347 15.65 -11.85 -14.46
C ASN A 347 15.20 -12.02 -15.92
N LEU A 348 14.50 -13.11 -16.26
CA LEU A 348 13.93 -13.32 -17.60
C LEU A 348 13.04 -12.16 -18.05
N ILE A 349 12.14 -11.69 -17.18
CA ILE A 349 11.23 -10.57 -17.50
C ILE A 349 12.01 -9.28 -17.75
N LYS A 350 13.11 -9.03 -17.02
CA LYS A 350 13.99 -7.90 -17.34
C LYS A 350 14.65 -8.00 -18.71
N ARG A 351 14.74 -9.17 -19.35
CA ARG A 351 15.31 -9.30 -20.71
C ARG A 351 14.22 -9.12 -21.77
N LYS A 352 12.99 -9.46 -21.40
CA LYS A 352 11.81 -9.29 -22.25
C LYS A 352 10.60 -8.85 -21.40
N PRO A 353 10.46 -7.54 -21.09
CA PRO A 353 9.35 -7.07 -20.24
C PRO A 353 7.96 -7.36 -20.80
N GLN A 354 7.86 -7.52 -22.13
CA GLN A 354 6.62 -7.87 -22.83
C GLN A 354 6.32 -9.39 -22.84
N MET A 355 7.03 -10.19 -22.04
CA MET A 355 6.77 -11.63 -21.92
C MET A 355 5.30 -11.94 -21.64
N THR A 356 4.71 -12.82 -22.43
CA THR A 356 3.35 -13.32 -22.19
C THR A 356 3.34 -14.35 -21.06
N GLU A 357 2.16 -14.65 -20.52
CA GLU A 357 2.02 -15.68 -19.49
C GLU A 357 2.38 -17.07 -20.05
N GLU A 358 2.07 -17.33 -21.32
CA GLU A 358 2.42 -18.58 -22.02
C GLU A 358 3.93 -18.72 -22.19
N GLN A 359 4.64 -17.65 -22.55
CA GLN A 359 6.10 -17.67 -22.63
C GLN A 359 6.74 -17.92 -21.26
N ILE A 360 6.24 -17.26 -20.21
CA ILE A 360 6.70 -17.46 -18.83
C ILE A 360 6.48 -18.91 -18.39
N LYS A 361 5.29 -19.45 -18.66
CA LYS A 361 4.93 -20.84 -18.34
C LYS A 361 5.85 -21.83 -19.07
N THR A 362 6.02 -21.65 -20.38
CA THR A 362 6.87 -22.53 -21.21
C THR A 362 8.30 -22.62 -20.67
N ILE A 363 8.91 -21.48 -20.32
CA ILE A 363 10.28 -21.45 -19.79
C ILE A 363 10.34 -22.04 -18.37
N ALA A 364 9.33 -21.79 -17.53
CA ALA A 364 9.25 -22.38 -16.20
C ALA A 364 9.08 -23.91 -16.21
N ASP A 365 8.26 -24.43 -17.14
CA ASP A 365 8.05 -25.87 -17.32
C ASP A 365 9.35 -26.53 -17.82
N GLY A 366 10.05 -25.89 -18.76
CA GLY A 366 11.37 -26.34 -19.23
C GLY A 366 12.43 -26.36 -18.11
N PHE A 367 12.47 -25.32 -17.27
CA PHE A 367 13.35 -25.28 -16.10
C PHE A 367 13.05 -26.42 -15.12
N THR A 368 11.77 -26.65 -14.83
CA THR A 368 11.35 -27.74 -13.92
C THR A 368 11.74 -29.10 -14.47
N ALA A 369 11.50 -29.34 -15.76
CA ALA A 369 11.86 -30.59 -16.43
C ALA A 369 13.38 -30.84 -16.43
N MET A 370 14.19 -29.79 -16.66
CA MET A 370 15.65 -29.86 -16.58
C MET A 370 16.10 -30.26 -15.17
N VAL A 371 15.59 -29.59 -14.13
CA VAL A 371 15.94 -29.90 -12.74
C VAL A 371 15.55 -31.35 -12.40
N ASP A 372 14.33 -31.76 -12.74
CA ASP A 372 13.84 -33.12 -12.48
C ASP A 372 14.65 -34.21 -13.20
N LYS A 373 15.19 -33.90 -14.38
CA LYS A 373 16.05 -34.78 -15.16
C LYS A 373 17.46 -34.86 -14.57
N CYS A 374 18.08 -33.71 -14.33
CA CYS A 374 19.49 -33.65 -13.90
C CYS A 374 19.71 -34.08 -12.46
N CYS A 375 18.75 -33.83 -11.55
CA CYS A 375 18.86 -34.29 -10.16
C CYS A 375 18.74 -35.82 -9.99
N LYS A 376 18.44 -36.56 -11.06
CA LYS A 376 18.41 -38.04 -11.07
C LYS A 376 19.66 -38.66 -11.71
N GLN A 377 20.57 -37.85 -12.25
CA GLN A 377 21.80 -38.33 -12.90
C GLN A 377 22.92 -38.53 -11.89
N SER A 378 23.86 -39.43 -12.19
CA SER A 378 25.06 -39.63 -11.39
C SER A 378 26.06 -38.47 -11.53
N ASP A 379 26.12 -37.85 -12.72
CA ASP A 379 26.91 -36.65 -12.97
C ASP A 379 25.97 -35.44 -13.16
N ILE A 380 25.62 -34.83 -12.03
CA ILE A 380 24.65 -33.73 -11.94
C ILE A 380 25.16 -32.48 -12.67
N ASN A 381 26.45 -32.15 -12.50
CA ASN A 381 27.03 -30.91 -13.04
C ASN A 381 27.16 -30.98 -14.57
N THR A 382 27.57 -32.12 -15.12
CA THR A 382 27.59 -32.31 -16.58
C THR A 382 26.18 -32.21 -17.17
N CYS A 383 25.18 -32.84 -16.54
CA CYS A 383 23.79 -32.73 -17.01
C CYS A 383 23.29 -31.28 -17.01
N PHE A 384 23.53 -30.52 -15.94
CA PHE A 384 23.11 -29.11 -15.89
C PHE A 384 23.86 -28.23 -16.90
N GLY A 385 25.12 -28.54 -17.22
CA GLY A 385 25.84 -27.87 -18.28
C GLY A 385 25.17 -28.03 -19.65
N GLU A 386 24.80 -29.27 -20.00
CA GLU A 386 24.18 -29.60 -21.30
C GLU A 386 22.71 -29.13 -21.37
N GLU A 387 21.89 -29.55 -20.42
CA GLU A 387 20.47 -29.22 -20.41
C GLU A 387 20.22 -27.73 -20.12
N GLY A 388 21.09 -27.10 -19.33
CA GLY A 388 21.07 -25.66 -19.09
C GLY A 388 21.36 -24.85 -20.34
N ALA A 389 22.37 -25.26 -21.14
CA ALA A 389 22.64 -24.64 -22.43
C ALA A 389 21.43 -24.80 -23.38
N ASN A 390 20.81 -25.98 -23.42
CA ASN A 390 19.61 -26.23 -24.21
C ASN A 390 18.43 -25.35 -23.78
N LEU A 391 18.18 -25.23 -22.47
CA LEU A 391 17.12 -24.38 -21.91
C LEU A 391 17.34 -22.90 -22.24
N ILE A 392 18.59 -22.44 -22.21
CA ILE A 392 18.96 -21.07 -22.60
C ILE A 392 18.62 -20.83 -24.08
N VAL A 393 19.03 -21.73 -24.97
CA VAL A 393 18.74 -21.63 -26.41
C VAL A 393 17.23 -21.62 -26.67
N GLN A 394 16.49 -22.54 -26.06
CA GLN A 394 15.03 -22.60 -26.16
C GLN A 394 14.38 -21.31 -25.62
N SER A 395 14.83 -20.81 -24.47
CA SER A 395 14.31 -19.58 -23.88
C SER A 395 14.52 -18.38 -24.82
N ARG A 396 15.70 -18.26 -25.43
CA ARG A 396 15.97 -17.18 -26.42
C ARG A 396 15.02 -17.27 -27.62
N ALA A 397 14.81 -18.47 -28.15
CA ALA A 397 13.87 -18.71 -29.24
C ALA A 397 12.43 -18.36 -28.84
N THR A 398 11.96 -18.83 -27.69
CA THR A 398 10.62 -18.51 -27.15
C THR A 398 10.42 -17.01 -26.96
N LEU A 399 11.45 -16.27 -26.56
CA LEU A 399 11.40 -14.83 -26.31
C LEU A 399 11.62 -13.97 -27.56
N GLY A 400 12.00 -14.58 -28.69
CA GLY A 400 12.40 -13.88 -29.90
C GLY A 400 13.57 -12.93 -29.66
N ILE A 401 14.53 -13.32 -28.81
CA ILE A 401 15.76 -12.56 -28.56
C ILE A 401 16.83 -13.13 -29.51
N GLY A 402 17.26 -12.33 -30.50
CA GLY A 402 18.28 -12.72 -31.48
C GLY A 402 19.60 -13.14 -30.85
N VAL A 403 20.43 -13.88 -31.62
CA VAL A 403 21.73 -14.46 -31.21
C VAL A 403 22.74 -13.40 -30.79
#